data_AF-A0A4Y9UE25-F1
#
_entry.id   AF-A0A4Y9UE25-F1
#
_cell.length_a   1.000
_cell.length_b   1.000
_cell.length_c   1.000
_cell.angle_alpha   90.00
_cell.angle_beta   90.00
_cell.angle_gamma   90.00
#
_symmetry.space_group_name_H-M   'P 1'
#
loop_
_entity.id
_entity.type
_entity.pdbx_description
1 polymer ?
#
loop_
_entity_poly.entity_id
_entity_poly.type
_entity_poly.pdbx_seq_one_letter_code
_entity_poly.pdbx_strand_id
1 'polypeptide(L)'
;MPLQNRVTPTGDIIATPHRGLFTGNRGIIHDPATRTLLKKRWSSPAWLTCVCEFRGRRREVMTTHSWTELFFLDEATALAAGHRPCFYCRRDDANRFRAAWEKGNRVRDVRMHDIDTVLHHERLDHGKKRLHALLVPLDQLPDGAMLQQGEESFLLMRGGTLLWSTAGYVEGARELDDAQLLTPPSTLRAMSAGYEVTLHPSAHRA
;
A
#
# COMPACT_ATOMS: atom_id res chain seq x y z
N MET A 1 -2.92 21.58 -12.66
CA MET A 1 -3.72 20.46 -12.10
C MET A 1 -2.78 19.37 -11.61
N PRO A 2 -3.09 18.67 -10.50
CA PRO A 2 -2.25 17.57 -10.03
C PRO A 2 -2.22 16.42 -11.05
N LEU A 3 -1.08 15.74 -11.17
CA LEU A 3 -0.97 14.51 -11.97
C LEU A 3 -1.79 13.38 -11.34
N GLN A 4 -2.29 12.47 -12.18
CA GLN A 4 -2.95 11.23 -11.76
C GLN A 4 -1.91 10.20 -11.33
N ASN A 5 -1.46 10.29 -10.09
CA ASN A 5 -0.38 9.44 -9.59
C ASN A 5 -0.46 9.17 -8.07
N ARG A 6 -1.62 9.34 -7.46
CA ARG A 6 -1.84 9.04 -6.05
C ARG A 6 -2.64 7.75 -5.94
N VAL A 7 -2.16 6.83 -5.13
CA VAL A 7 -2.74 5.51 -4.99
C VAL A 7 -3.64 5.46 -3.76
N THR A 8 -4.89 5.04 -3.97
CA THR A 8 -5.84 4.76 -2.89
C THR A 8 -5.56 3.39 -2.25
N PRO A 9 -6.17 3.07 -1.09
CA PRO A 9 -6.07 1.74 -0.49
C PRO A 9 -6.60 0.62 -1.40
N THR A 10 -7.60 0.92 -2.23
CA THR A 10 -8.13 0.02 -3.28
C THR A 10 -7.15 -0.15 -4.45
N GLY A 11 -6.11 0.67 -4.54
CA GLY A 11 -5.12 0.62 -5.61
C GLY A 11 -5.49 1.44 -6.85
N ASP A 12 -6.57 2.23 -6.80
CA ASP A 12 -6.90 3.19 -7.84
C ASP A 12 -5.89 4.32 -7.88
N ILE A 13 -5.69 4.91 -9.06
CA ILE A 13 -4.75 6.01 -9.25
C ILE A 13 -5.55 7.27 -9.56
N ILE A 14 -5.48 8.25 -8.67
CA ILE A 14 -6.28 9.48 -8.73
C ILE A 14 -5.41 10.73 -8.82
N ALA A 15 -6.01 11.83 -9.25
CA ALA A 15 -5.39 13.14 -9.32
C ALA A 15 -5.78 13.98 -8.09
N THR A 16 -4.82 14.30 -7.23
CA THR A 16 -5.03 15.11 -6.02
C THR A 16 -3.71 15.82 -5.66
N PRO A 17 -3.71 17.01 -5.03
CA PRO A 17 -2.48 17.67 -4.61
C PRO A 17 -1.75 16.92 -3.48
N HIS A 18 -2.46 16.13 -2.68
CA HIS A 18 -1.89 15.43 -1.53
C HIS A 18 -0.85 14.39 -1.97
N ARG A 19 0.41 14.55 -1.51
CA ARG A 19 1.52 13.67 -1.90
C ARG A 19 1.68 12.48 -0.96
N GLY A 20 1.37 12.63 0.34
CA GLY A 20 1.63 11.60 1.34
C GLY A 20 3.12 11.39 1.63
N LEU A 21 3.45 10.32 2.35
CA LEU A 21 4.78 10.03 2.89
C LEU A 21 5.69 9.25 1.92
N PHE A 22 5.10 8.39 1.08
CA PHE A 22 5.85 7.46 0.26
C PHE A 22 5.59 7.66 -1.24
N THR A 23 6.59 7.26 -2.03
CA THR A 23 6.43 7.05 -3.47
C THR A 23 6.50 5.55 -3.79
N GLY A 24 6.46 5.18 -5.05
CA GLY A 24 6.55 3.79 -5.48
C GLY A 24 6.21 3.62 -6.94
N ASN A 25 6.10 2.37 -7.37
CA ASN A 25 5.91 2.06 -8.79
C ASN A 25 5.04 0.84 -9.04
N ARG A 26 4.54 0.78 -10.27
CA ARG A 26 3.98 -0.41 -10.93
C ARG A 26 4.65 -0.63 -12.30
N GLY A 27 5.93 -0.26 -12.39
CA GLY A 27 6.70 -0.09 -13.63
C GLY A 27 6.27 1.12 -14.49
N ILE A 28 6.50 1.07 -15.81
CA ILE A 28 6.23 2.18 -16.74
C ILE A 28 4.80 2.07 -17.27
N ILE A 29 3.91 2.94 -16.78
CA ILE A 29 2.48 2.97 -17.12
C ILE A 29 1.98 4.37 -17.52
N HIS A 30 2.89 5.27 -17.90
CA HIS A 30 2.57 6.61 -18.34
C HIS A 30 3.15 6.88 -19.74
N ASP A 31 2.57 7.87 -20.43
CA ASP A 31 3.17 8.52 -21.59
C ASP A 31 4.06 9.67 -21.09
N PRO A 32 5.39 9.67 -21.35
CA PRO A 32 6.30 10.68 -20.85
C PRO A 32 6.13 12.06 -21.50
N ALA A 33 5.56 12.15 -22.71
CA ALA A 33 5.32 13.42 -23.38
C ALA A 33 4.14 14.17 -22.75
N THR A 34 3.09 13.42 -22.38
CA THR A 34 1.84 13.99 -21.84
C THR A 34 1.72 13.88 -20.31
N ARG A 35 2.55 13.05 -19.67
CA ARG A 35 2.46 12.68 -18.25
C ARG A 35 1.08 12.12 -17.87
N THR A 36 0.45 11.40 -18.80
CA THR A 36 -0.86 10.75 -18.60
C THR A 36 -0.70 9.24 -18.46
N LEU A 37 -1.62 8.58 -17.75
CA LEU A 37 -1.58 7.11 -17.61
C LEU A 37 -2.04 6.41 -18.89
N LEU A 38 -1.32 5.35 -19.28
CA LEU A 38 -1.68 4.44 -20.37
C LEU A 38 -2.89 3.57 -19.97
N LYS A 39 -3.46 2.75 -20.86
CA LYS A 39 -4.54 1.81 -20.49
C LYS A 39 -4.09 0.73 -19.50
N LYS A 40 -2.83 0.27 -19.60
CA LYS A 40 -2.23 -0.65 -18.63
C LYS A 40 -2.08 0.02 -17.25
N ARG A 41 -2.35 -0.72 -16.17
CA ARG A 41 -2.23 -0.24 -14.78
C ARG A 41 -1.02 -0.79 -14.03
N TRP A 42 -0.26 -1.68 -14.66
CA TRP A 42 1.05 -2.15 -14.23
C TRP A 42 1.82 -2.72 -15.43
N SER A 43 3.12 -2.94 -15.26
CA SER A 43 3.99 -3.63 -16.25
C SER A 43 4.85 -4.73 -15.62
N SER A 44 4.78 -4.89 -14.30
CA SER A 44 5.48 -5.93 -13.53
C SER A 44 4.66 -6.26 -12.28
N PRO A 45 4.74 -7.51 -11.75
CA PRO A 45 4.17 -7.85 -10.45
C PRO A 45 4.92 -7.22 -9.27
N ALA A 46 6.15 -6.73 -9.49
CA ALA A 46 6.97 -6.05 -8.49
C ALA A 46 6.47 -4.62 -8.23
N TRP A 47 5.40 -4.50 -7.45
CA TRP A 47 4.84 -3.24 -7.00
C TRP A 47 5.54 -2.82 -5.72
N LEU A 48 6.27 -1.71 -5.79
CA LEU A 48 7.20 -1.33 -4.72
C LEU A 48 6.82 0.00 -4.09
N THR A 49 7.04 0.11 -2.79
CA THR A 49 7.00 1.34 -2.00
C THR A 49 8.43 1.83 -1.75
N CYS A 50 8.65 3.12 -1.98
CA CYS A 50 9.94 3.80 -1.93
C CYS A 50 9.83 5.07 -1.06
N VAL A 51 10.95 5.54 -0.51
CA VAL A 51 11.02 6.89 0.08
C VAL A 51 10.97 7.97 -1.00
N CYS A 52 10.36 9.11 -0.69
CA CYS A 52 10.26 10.25 -1.62
C CYS A 52 11.63 10.90 -1.94
N GLU A 53 12.58 10.80 -1.01
CA GLU A 53 13.93 11.30 -1.15
C GLU A 53 14.93 10.25 -0.67
N PHE A 54 15.97 9.98 -1.46
CA PHE A 54 17.01 9.04 -1.11
C PHE A 54 18.40 9.59 -1.45
N ARG A 55 19.27 9.71 -0.44
CA ARG A 55 20.63 10.27 -0.57
C ARG A 55 20.62 11.66 -1.24
N GLY A 56 19.76 12.55 -0.74
CA GLY A 56 19.61 13.93 -1.25
C GLY A 56 18.97 14.06 -2.63
N ARG A 57 18.40 12.97 -3.19
CA ARG A 57 17.81 12.96 -4.53
C ARG A 57 16.32 12.67 -4.47
N ARG A 58 15.55 13.49 -5.18
CA ARG A 58 14.13 13.28 -5.49
C ARG A 58 14.00 12.97 -6.97
N ARG A 59 13.07 12.08 -7.32
CA ARG A 59 12.80 11.77 -8.74
C ARG A 59 11.95 12.84 -9.37
N GLU A 60 12.26 13.15 -10.63
CA GLU A 60 11.31 13.86 -11.48
C GLU A 60 10.20 12.90 -11.91
N VAL A 61 8.95 13.35 -11.79
CA VAL A 61 7.77 12.51 -11.98
C VAL A 61 7.47 12.33 -13.47
N MET A 62 7.23 11.07 -13.86
CA MET A 62 6.73 10.67 -15.19
C MET A 62 7.64 11.13 -16.33
N THR A 63 8.93 10.82 -16.19
CA THR A 63 9.97 11.10 -17.20
C THR A 63 10.25 9.89 -18.10
N THR A 64 10.83 10.16 -19.27
CA THR A 64 11.17 9.13 -20.27
C THR A 64 12.06 8.03 -19.70
N HIS A 65 11.75 6.78 -20.03
CA HIS A 65 12.47 5.57 -19.58
C HIS A 65 12.57 5.42 -18.04
N SER A 66 11.67 6.09 -17.30
CA SER A 66 11.48 5.93 -15.86
C SER A 66 10.20 5.16 -15.56
N TRP A 67 10.16 4.43 -14.44
CA TRP A 67 8.91 3.93 -13.90
C TRP A 67 8.00 5.09 -13.50
N THR A 68 6.69 4.86 -13.55
CA THR A 68 5.71 5.88 -13.15
C THR A 68 5.76 6.10 -11.65
N GLU A 69 6.15 7.31 -11.22
CA GLU A 69 6.16 7.70 -9.81
C GLU A 69 4.74 7.80 -9.25
N LEU A 70 4.36 6.80 -8.48
CA LEU A 70 3.13 6.75 -7.70
C LEU A 70 3.37 7.22 -6.27
N PHE A 71 2.34 7.72 -5.61
CA PHE A 71 2.43 8.29 -4.27
C PHE A 71 1.36 7.71 -3.34
N PHE A 72 1.71 7.53 -2.08
CA PHE A 72 0.86 6.91 -1.06
C PHE A 72 0.78 7.83 0.14
N LEU A 73 -0.41 7.92 0.74
CA LEU A 73 -0.61 8.66 1.99
C LEU A 73 0.43 8.22 3.01
N ASP A 74 0.57 6.91 3.21
CA ASP A 74 1.52 6.27 4.10
C ASP A 74 1.79 4.82 3.69
N GLU A 75 2.45 4.04 4.55
CA GLU A 75 2.77 2.65 4.25
C GLU A 75 1.55 1.73 4.33
N ALA A 76 0.60 1.96 5.25
CA ALA A 76 -0.63 1.18 5.33
C ALA A 76 -1.39 1.24 4.00
N THR A 77 -1.52 2.44 3.42
CA THR A 77 -2.11 2.66 2.10
C THR A 77 -1.37 1.87 1.01
N ALA A 78 -0.03 1.88 1.04
CA ALA A 78 0.78 1.20 0.03
C ALA A 78 0.65 -0.33 0.14
N LEU A 79 0.70 -0.86 1.35
CA LEU A 79 0.52 -2.29 1.68
C LEU A 79 -0.89 -2.78 1.31
N ALA A 80 -1.92 -1.99 1.59
CA ALA A 80 -3.31 -2.25 1.18
C ALA A 80 -3.44 -2.35 -0.35
N ALA A 81 -2.80 -1.43 -1.08
CA ALA A 81 -2.70 -1.51 -2.54
C ALA A 81 -1.78 -2.65 -3.03
N GLY A 82 -1.17 -3.43 -2.12
CA GLY A 82 -0.34 -4.60 -2.36
C GLY A 82 1.16 -4.31 -2.54
N HIS A 83 1.62 -3.07 -2.39
CA HIS A 83 3.03 -2.74 -2.61
C HIS A 83 3.87 -3.22 -1.42
N ARG A 84 5.05 -3.76 -1.68
CA ARG A 84 6.03 -4.10 -0.63
C ARG A 84 7.16 -3.06 -0.56
N PRO A 85 7.88 -2.93 0.56
CA PRO A 85 9.05 -2.07 0.62
C PRO A 85 10.12 -2.47 -0.41
N CYS A 86 10.73 -1.47 -1.07
CA CYS A 86 11.78 -1.72 -2.05
C CYS A 86 13.14 -2.02 -1.38
N PHE A 87 13.93 -2.91 -1.99
CA PHE A 87 15.27 -3.28 -1.48
C PHE A 87 16.39 -2.28 -1.81
N TYR A 88 16.04 -1.18 -2.50
CA TYR A 88 17.00 -0.15 -2.89
C TYR A 88 17.06 0.99 -1.87
N CYS A 89 15.99 1.81 -1.77
CA CYS A 89 15.97 2.95 -0.87
C CYS A 89 15.28 2.69 0.48
N ARG A 90 14.59 1.54 0.62
CA ARG A 90 13.95 1.09 1.86
C ARG A 90 14.52 -0.26 2.34
N ARG A 91 15.83 -0.48 2.15
CA ARG A 91 16.46 -1.79 2.36
C ARG A 91 16.21 -2.37 3.75
N ASP A 92 16.33 -1.57 4.80
CA ASP A 92 16.14 -2.06 6.18
C ASP A 92 14.68 -2.43 6.46
N ASP A 93 13.73 -1.60 6.00
CA ASP A 93 12.30 -1.93 6.04
C ASP A 93 12.01 -3.21 5.26
N ALA A 94 12.61 -3.37 4.09
CA ALA A 94 12.37 -4.52 3.22
C ALA A 94 12.93 -5.81 3.82
N ASN A 95 14.06 -5.74 4.54
CA ASN A 95 14.60 -6.86 5.31
C ASN A 95 13.70 -7.21 6.50
N ARG A 96 13.21 -6.21 7.25
CA ARG A 96 12.23 -6.43 8.34
C ARG A 96 10.94 -7.05 7.81
N PHE A 97 10.42 -6.53 6.69
CA PHE A 97 9.24 -7.05 6.03
C PHE A 97 9.43 -8.50 5.61
N ARG A 98 10.56 -8.84 4.97
CA ARG A 98 10.86 -10.23 4.59
C ARG A 98 10.91 -11.16 5.80
N ALA A 99 11.61 -10.77 6.87
CA ALA A 99 11.73 -11.61 8.06
C ALA A 99 10.37 -11.85 8.73
N ALA A 100 9.55 -10.80 8.84
CA ALA A 100 8.20 -10.90 9.37
C ALA A 100 7.27 -11.70 8.44
N TRP A 101 7.43 -11.56 7.12
CA TRP A 101 6.73 -12.35 6.11
C TRP A 101 7.02 -13.84 6.26
N GLU A 102 8.29 -14.23 6.37
CA GLU A 102 8.71 -15.62 6.58
C GLU A 102 8.08 -16.20 7.85
N LYS A 103 8.19 -15.47 8.96
CA LYS A 103 7.60 -15.86 10.25
C LYS A 103 6.07 -15.99 10.16
N GLY A 104 5.38 -14.98 9.64
CA GLY A 104 3.92 -14.92 9.60
C GLY A 104 3.30 -15.89 8.60
N ASN A 105 3.95 -16.10 7.45
CA ASN A 105 3.49 -17.00 6.39
C ASN A 105 4.03 -18.43 6.54
N ARG A 106 4.87 -18.69 7.56
CA ARG A 106 5.47 -20.01 7.85
C ARG A 106 6.28 -20.56 6.67
N VAL A 107 7.05 -19.68 6.03
CA VAL A 107 7.97 -19.99 4.93
C VAL A 107 9.39 -19.56 5.31
N ARG A 108 10.40 -20.01 4.56
CA ARG A 108 11.81 -19.66 4.77
C ARG A 108 12.49 -19.41 3.44
N ASP A 109 13.59 -18.65 3.48
CA ASP A 109 14.45 -18.33 2.34
C ASP A 109 13.69 -17.71 1.16
N VAL A 110 12.66 -16.91 1.48
CA VAL A 110 11.74 -16.38 0.47
C VAL A 110 12.47 -15.35 -0.40
N ARG A 111 12.35 -15.51 -1.72
CA ARG A 111 12.87 -14.52 -2.67
C ARG A 111 11.83 -13.45 -2.90
N MET A 112 12.30 -12.28 -3.34
CA MET A 112 11.42 -11.16 -3.63
C MET A 112 10.39 -11.47 -4.72
N HIS A 113 10.78 -12.28 -5.71
CA HIS A 113 9.88 -12.73 -6.75
C HIS A 113 8.74 -13.60 -6.20
N ASP A 114 8.99 -14.39 -5.16
CA ASP A 114 7.98 -15.23 -4.52
C ASP A 114 6.95 -14.36 -3.79
N ILE A 115 7.42 -13.34 -3.06
CA ILE A 115 6.54 -12.33 -2.43
C ILE A 115 5.72 -11.60 -3.48
N ASP A 116 6.35 -11.14 -4.57
CA ASP A 116 5.66 -10.43 -5.65
C ASP A 116 4.57 -11.29 -6.29
N THR A 117 4.83 -12.57 -6.48
CA THR A 117 3.88 -13.56 -7.03
C THR A 117 2.68 -13.74 -6.11
N VAL A 118 2.91 -14.01 -4.82
CA VAL A 118 1.84 -14.15 -3.83
C VAL A 118 0.99 -12.89 -3.77
N LEU A 119 1.62 -11.73 -3.63
CA LEU A 119 0.89 -10.47 -3.56
C LEU A 119 0.14 -10.17 -4.86
N HIS A 120 0.63 -10.59 -6.03
CA HIS A 120 -0.09 -10.42 -7.29
C HIS A 120 -1.45 -11.13 -7.27
N HIS A 121 -1.48 -12.38 -6.78
CA HIS A 121 -2.72 -13.16 -6.60
C HIS A 121 -3.62 -12.64 -5.48
N GLU A 122 -3.05 -12.08 -4.42
CA GLU A 122 -3.82 -11.56 -3.29
C GLU A 122 -4.39 -10.17 -3.55
N ARG A 123 -3.78 -9.35 -4.42
CA ARG A 123 -4.23 -7.98 -4.64
C ARG A 123 -5.24 -7.82 -5.78
N LEU A 124 -5.24 -8.74 -6.74
CA LEU A 124 -6.08 -8.67 -7.94
C LEU A 124 -7.03 -9.87 -8.05
N ASP A 125 -8.27 -9.57 -8.45
CA ASP A 125 -9.24 -10.54 -8.96
C ASP A 125 -9.80 -10.00 -10.29
N HIS A 126 -9.55 -10.73 -11.38
CA HIS A 126 -9.87 -10.28 -12.75
C HIS A 126 -9.44 -8.82 -13.07
N GLY A 127 -8.27 -8.41 -12.55
CA GLY A 127 -7.71 -7.07 -12.76
C GLY A 127 -8.31 -5.96 -11.88
N LYS A 128 -9.27 -6.29 -11.01
CA LYS A 128 -9.84 -5.40 -10.00
C LYS A 128 -9.22 -5.67 -8.64
N LYS A 129 -9.37 -4.73 -7.70
CA LYS A 129 -8.96 -4.92 -6.31
C LYS A 129 -9.66 -6.14 -5.72
N ARG A 130 -8.87 -7.09 -5.22
CA ARG A 130 -9.39 -8.22 -4.45
C ARG A 130 -9.57 -7.80 -3.00
N LEU A 131 -10.77 -8.07 -2.49
CA LEU A 131 -11.12 -7.95 -1.07
C LEU A 131 -11.12 -9.34 -0.44
N HIS A 132 -10.80 -9.40 0.85
CA HIS A 132 -10.70 -10.66 1.58
C HIS A 132 -11.66 -10.67 2.76
N ALA A 133 -12.27 -11.82 3.03
CA ALA A 133 -13.09 -11.97 4.23
C ALA A 133 -12.23 -11.83 5.50
N LEU A 134 -12.82 -11.26 6.53
CA LEU A 134 -12.27 -11.27 7.88
C LEU A 134 -12.34 -12.71 8.42
N LEU A 135 -11.18 -13.29 8.74
CA LEU A 135 -11.11 -14.63 9.35
C LEU A 135 -11.01 -14.58 10.88
N VAL A 136 -10.82 -13.39 11.43
CA VAL A 136 -10.76 -13.10 12.86
C VAL A 136 -11.54 -11.80 13.13
N PRO A 137 -12.02 -11.59 14.36
CA PRO A 137 -12.63 -10.33 14.76
C PRO A 137 -11.69 -9.12 14.58
N LEU A 138 -12.27 -7.93 14.45
CA LEU A 138 -11.52 -6.69 14.20
C LEU A 138 -10.48 -6.39 15.28
N ASP A 139 -10.77 -6.68 16.54
CA ASP A 139 -9.89 -6.46 17.68
C ASP A 139 -8.66 -7.39 17.72
N GLN A 140 -8.63 -8.42 16.87
CA GLN A 140 -7.49 -9.34 16.71
C GLN A 140 -6.60 -9.01 15.50
N LEU A 141 -7.03 -8.08 14.65
CA LEU A 141 -6.23 -7.62 13.52
C LEU A 141 -5.11 -6.68 14.01
N PRO A 142 -3.93 -6.71 13.35
CA PRO A 142 -2.83 -5.82 13.70
C PRO A 142 -3.12 -4.36 13.33
N ASP A 143 -2.58 -3.43 14.13
CA ASP A 143 -2.54 -2.00 13.82
C ASP A 143 -2.00 -1.77 12.40
N GLY A 144 -2.64 -0.86 11.66
CA GLY A 144 -2.29 -0.55 10.29
C GLY A 144 -3.00 -1.40 9.24
N ALA A 145 -3.76 -2.43 9.63
CA ALA A 145 -4.60 -3.17 8.70
C ALA A 145 -5.64 -2.22 8.08
N MET A 146 -5.87 -2.35 6.77
CA MET A 146 -6.86 -1.56 6.06
C MET A 146 -8.07 -2.40 5.66
N LEU A 147 -9.24 -1.81 5.85
CA LEU A 147 -10.54 -2.41 5.65
C LEU A 147 -11.35 -1.58 4.65
N GLN A 148 -12.33 -2.21 4.01
CA GLN A 148 -13.30 -1.55 3.15
C GLN A 148 -14.72 -1.89 3.60
N GLN A 149 -15.57 -0.87 3.71
CA GLN A 149 -17.02 -1.02 3.89
C GLN A 149 -17.72 -0.09 2.91
N GLY A 150 -18.50 -0.65 1.99
CA GLY A 150 -19.01 0.09 0.84
C GLY A 150 -17.87 0.68 -0.01
N GLU A 151 -17.92 1.98 -0.28
CA GLU A 151 -16.89 2.70 -1.05
C GLU A 151 -15.77 3.28 -0.16
N GLU A 152 -15.92 3.20 1.16
CA GLU A 152 -15.01 3.82 2.13
C GLU A 152 -13.91 2.85 2.56
N SER A 153 -12.71 3.39 2.77
CA SER A 153 -11.57 2.66 3.30
C SER A 153 -11.24 3.13 4.71
N PHE A 154 -10.92 2.19 5.58
CA PHE A 154 -10.64 2.45 7.00
C PHE A 154 -9.26 1.90 7.36
N LEU A 155 -8.57 2.61 8.26
CA LEU A 155 -7.38 2.13 8.95
C LEU A 155 -7.80 1.62 10.32
N LEU A 156 -7.37 0.41 10.66
CA LEU A 156 -7.50 -0.11 12.02
C LEU A 156 -6.32 0.34 12.89
N MET A 157 -6.63 0.85 14.07
CA MET A 157 -5.67 1.26 15.10
C MET A 157 -6.17 0.82 16.47
N ARG A 158 -5.27 0.66 17.45
CA ARG A 158 -5.63 0.47 18.87
C ARG A 158 -6.67 1.52 19.29
N GLY A 159 -7.87 1.06 19.63
CA GLY A 159 -8.97 1.91 20.08
C GLY A 159 -10.03 2.23 19.02
N GLY A 160 -9.87 1.81 17.77
CA GLY A 160 -10.95 1.91 16.78
C GLY A 160 -10.49 1.97 15.32
N THR A 161 -11.31 2.62 14.50
CA THR A 161 -11.11 2.74 13.06
C THR A 161 -11.06 4.20 12.65
N LEU A 162 -10.14 4.52 11.76
CA LEU A 162 -10.03 5.86 11.17
C LEU A 162 -10.41 5.81 9.69
N LEU A 163 -11.27 6.72 9.26
CA LEU A 163 -11.63 6.88 7.86
C LEU A 163 -10.42 7.40 7.08
N TRP A 164 -10.08 6.73 5.98
CA TRP A 164 -9.03 7.15 5.08
C TRP A 164 -9.53 8.27 4.16
N SER A 165 -8.73 9.33 4.03
CA SER A 165 -8.88 10.32 2.97
C SER A 165 -7.53 10.61 2.33
N THR A 166 -7.55 11.23 1.15
CA THR A 166 -6.30 11.65 0.48
C THR A 166 -5.45 12.63 1.29
N ALA A 167 -6.07 13.39 2.20
CA ALA A 167 -5.40 14.37 3.05
C ALA A 167 -4.90 13.78 4.39
N GLY A 168 -5.31 12.56 4.73
CA GLY A 168 -5.05 11.93 6.01
C GLY A 168 -6.25 11.17 6.55
N TYR A 169 -6.01 10.52 7.68
CA TYR A 169 -7.03 9.86 8.49
C TYR A 169 -7.87 10.83 9.32
N VAL A 170 -9.16 10.52 9.44
CA VAL A 170 -10.16 11.21 10.26
C VAL A 170 -10.83 10.19 11.16
N GLU A 171 -11.19 10.57 12.39
CA GLU A 171 -11.99 9.70 13.25
C GLU A 171 -13.31 9.33 12.55
N GLY A 172 -13.58 8.03 12.48
CA GLY A 172 -14.82 7.50 11.96
C GLY A 172 -15.56 6.79 13.07
N ALA A 173 -16.59 7.42 13.62
CA ALA A 173 -17.56 6.72 14.46
C ALA A 173 -18.45 5.84 13.56
N ARG A 174 -17.92 4.69 13.15
CA ARG A 174 -18.66 3.74 12.32
C ARG A 174 -18.43 2.33 12.80
N GLU A 175 -19.52 1.66 13.15
CA GLU A 175 -19.51 0.21 13.32
C GLU A 175 -19.21 -0.44 11.96
N LEU A 176 -18.26 -1.37 11.98
CA LEU A 176 -17.79 -2.10 10.80
C LEU A 176 -18.38 -3.51 10.84
N ASP A 177 -19.60 -3.66 10.36
CA ASP A 177 -20.36 -4.92 10.46
C ASP A 177 -20.06 -5.87 9.31
N ASP A 178 -19.85 -5.33 8.10
CA ASP A 178 -19.62 -6.09 6.86
C ASP A 178 -18.30 -5.68 6.18
N ALA A 179 -17.32 -5.25 6.98
CA ALA A 179 -16.04 -4.82 6.44
C ALA A 179 -15.25 -5.99 5.83
N GLN A 180 -14.54 -5.71 4.74
CA GLN A 180 -13.63 -6.65 4.09
C GLN A 180 -12.19 -6.14 4.14
N LEU A 181 -11.22 -7.04 4.16
CA LEU A 181 -9.80 -6.69 4.18
C LEU A 181 -9.33 -6.19 2.82
N LEU A 182 -8.76 -4.99 2.82
CA LEU A 182 -7.95 -4.46 1.73
C LEU A 182 -6.51 -4.96 1.84
N THR A 183 -5.96 -5.02 3.06
CA THR A 183 -4.60 -5.53 3.28
C THR A 183 -4.51 -6.99 2.82
N PRO A 184 -3.59 -7.34 1.90
CA PRO A 184 -3.40 -8.72 1.45
C PRO A 184 -3.17 -9.69 2.63
N PRO A 185 -3.77 -10.90 2.65
CA PRO A 185 -3.65 -11.83 3.77
C PRO A 185 -2.20 -12.17 4.16
N SER A 186 -1.29 -12.30 3.20
CA SER A 186 0.12 -12.57 3.50
C SER A 186 0.84 -11.37 4.12
N THR A 187 0.47 -10.16 3.72
CA THR A 187 0.93 -8.91 4.35
C THR A 187 0.39 -8.78 5.77
N LEU A 188 -0.89 -9.08 5.97
CA LEU A 188 -1.53 -9.04 7.29
C LEU A 188 -0.81 -9.99 8.27
N ARG A 189 -0.48 -11.21 7.82
CA ARG A 189 0.31 -12.16 8.62
C ARG A 189 1.72 -11.64 8.95
N ALA A 190 2.36 -10.92 8.02
CA ALA A 190 3.64 -10.27 8.30
C ALA A 190 3.50 -9.19 9.39
N MET A 191 2.44 -8.40 9.35
CA MET A 191 2.13 -7.39 10.38
C MET A 191 1.90 -8.05 11.75
N SER A 192 1.05 -9.08 11.82
CA SER A 192 0.85 -9.88 13.04
C SER A 192 2.14 -10.54 13.56
N ALA A 193 3.11 -10.80 12.68
CA ALA A 193 4.40 -11.37 13.05
C ALA A 193 5.42 -10.34 13.57
N GLY A 194 5.08 -9.05 13.56
CA GLY A 194 5.87 -7.94 14.10
C GLY A 194 6.39 -6.95 13.06
N TYR A 195 5.86 -6.94 11.82
CA TYR A 195 6.17 -5.85 10.89
C TYR A 195 5.42 -4.58 11.26
N GLU A 196 6.14 -3.58 11.76
CA GLU A 196 5.58 -2.26 12.09
C GLU A 196 5.39 -1.40 10.83
N VAL A 197 4.20 -0.83 10.68
CA VAL A 197 3.81 -0.02 9.52
C VAL A 197 4.03 1.45 9.81
N THR A 198 4.65 2.19 8.89
CA THR A 198 4.78 3.64 9.01
C THR A 198 3.48 4.35 8.61
N LEU A 199 2.86 5.05 9.54
CA LEU A 199 1.57 5.72 9.35
C LEU A 199 1.70 7.22 9.13
N HIS A 200 0.70 7.81 8.47
CA HIS A 200 0.58 9.26 8.35
C HIS A 200 0.40 9.90 9.74
N PRO A 201 0.98 11.07 10.05
CA PRO A 201 0.86 11.70 11.37
C PRO A 201 -0.59 11.93 11.85
N SER A 202 -1.54 12.05 10.93
CA SER A 202 -2.95 12.19 11.27
C SER A 202 -3.58 10.92 11.86
N ALA A 203 -2.94 9.75 11.74
CA ALA A 203 -3.37 8.50 12.38
C ALA A 203 -3.17 8.49 13.90
N HIS A 204 -2.35 9.41 14.42
CA HIS A 204 -1.98 9.51 15.82
C HIS A 204 -2.52 10.76 16.51
N ARG A 205 -3.48 11.46 15.89
CA ARG A 205 -4.06 12.63 16.55
C ARG A 205 -4.84 12.17 17.79
N ALA A 206 -4.37 12.73 18.90
CA ALA A 206 -4.60 12.37 20.30
C ALA A 206 -6.03 12.63 20.79
#